data_AF-A0A4Q3U6R5-F1
#
_entry.id   AF-A0A4Q3U6R5-F1
#
_cell.length_a   1.000
_cell.length_b   1.000
_cell.length_c   1.000
_cell.angle_alpha   90.00
_cell.angle_beta   90.00
_cell.angle_gamma   90.00
#
_symmetry.space_group_name_H-M   'P 1'
#
loop_
_entity.id
_entity.type
_entity.pdbx_description
1 polymer ?
#
loop_
_entity_poly.entity_id
_entity_poly.type
_entity_poly.pdbx_seq_one_letter_code
_entity_poly.pdbx_strand_id
1 'polypeptide(L)'
;MVDTRTGLVHDYSRRRGVLDARLILPGSSMRQDHAAFWCGIEHHHRRKDAVLAREVVVGLPAELDQDARAELAWKFAQAIANRFEVAVDCALHTPSKKDSDPRNFHAHLLITACHVDPSGNLGKKALALDPIHCRRAGL
;
A
#
# COMPACT_ATOMS: atom_id res chain seq x y z
N MET A 1 9.18 -12.87 -1.75
CA MET A 1 8.21 -13.00 -0.64
C MET A 1 7.73 -14.44 -0.62
N VAL A 2 7.69 -15.09 0.55
CA VAL A 2 7.11 -16.44 0.70
C VAL A 2 5.76 -16.26 1.38
N ASP A 3 4.69 -16.72 0.74
CA ASP A 3 3.38 -16.82 1.37
C ASP A 3 3.40 -18.04 2.31
N THR A 4 3.33 -17.80 3.62
CA THR A 4 3.39 -18.86 4.63
C THR A 4 2.13 -19.71 4.71
N ARG A 5 1.00 -19.24 4.16
CA ARG A 5 -0.26 -19.99 4.11
C ARG A 5 -0.27 -21.00 2.97
N THR A 6 0.30 -20.65 1.82
CA THR A 6 0.32 -21.55 0.63
C THR A 6 1.67 -22.21 0.38
N GLY A 7 2.75 -21.68 0.96
CA GLY A 7 4.13 -22.09 0.68
C GLY A 7 4.67 -21.54 -0.66
N LEU A 8 3.89 -20.73 -1.39
CA LEU A 8 4.30 -20.19 -2.68
C LEU A 8 5.33 -19.07 -2.52
N VAL A 9 6.34 -19.06 -3.38
CA VAL A 9 7.34 -18.01 -3.46
C VAL A 9 6.98 -17.03 -4.58
N HIS A 10 6.61 -15.82 -4.19
CA HIS A 10 6.45 -14.68 -5.08
C HIS A 10 7.77 -13.91 -5.15
N ASP A 11 8.58 -14.18 -6.18
CA ASP A 11 9.84 -13.47 -6.44
C ASP A 11 9.66 -12.42 -7.54
N TYR A 12 9.69 -11.16 -7.12
CA TYR A 12 9.63 -10.00 -8.01
C TYR A 12 10.96 -9.25 -8.12
N SER A 13 12.07 -9.82 -7.61
CA SER A 13 13.40 -9.19 -7.63
C SER A 13 13.90 -8.81 -9.03
N ARG A 14 13.37 -9.46 -10.06
CA ARG A 14 13.70 -9.18 -11.47
C ARG A 14 12.89 -8.01 -12.06
N ARG A 15 11.85 -7.50 -11.39
CA ARG A 15 11.12 -6.32 -11.85
C ARG A 15 12.01 -5.09 -11.72
N ARG A 16 12.05 -4.29 -12.78
CA ARG A 16 12.79 -3.01 -12.82
C ARG A 16 11.79 -1.86 -12.75
N GLY A 17 12.22 -0.74 -12.19
CA GLY A 17 11.46 0.49 -12.16
C GLY A 17 10.79 0.82 -10.82
N VAL A 18 10.98 0.01 -9.78
CA VAL A 18 10.69 0.42 -8.40
C VAL A 18 11.89 1.22 -7.89
N LEU A 19 11.67 2.47 -7.46
CA LEU A 19 12.70 3.35 -6.90
C LEU A 19 12.89 3.12 -5.40
N ASP A 20 11.79 3.03 -4.66
CA ASP A 20 11.76 2.82 -3.21
C ASP A 20 10.37 2.26 -2.84
N ALA A 21 10.28 1.55 -1.72
CA ALA A 21 9.03 1.03 -1.18
C ALA A 21 9.03 1.11 0.35
N ARG A 22 7.91 1.54 0.93
CA ARG A 22 7.77 1.72 2.38
C ARG A 22 6.41 1.28 2.86
N LEU A 23 6.42 0.44 3.89
CA LEU A 23 5.23 0.11 4.67
C LEU A 23 5.05 1.15 5.78
N ILE A 24 4.06 2.01 5.59
CA ILE A 24 3.73 3.15 6.47
C ILE A 24 2.56 2.76 7.36
N LEU A 25 2.73 2.96 8.67
CA LEU A 25 1.71 2.76 9.70
C LEU A 25 1.21 4.12 10.22
N PRO A 26 0.09 4.16 10.94
CA PRO A 26 -0.34 5.38 11.61
C PRO A 26 0.70 5.88 12.63
N GLY A 27 0.72 7.19 12.87
CA GLY A 27 1.62 7.80 13.85
C GLY A 27 3.07 7.94 13.38
N SER A 28 3.32 7.97 12.07
CA SER A 28 4.67 8.05 11.48
C SER A 28 5.58 6.86 11.79
N SER A 29 4.99 5.73 12.21
CA SER A 29 5.72 4.48 12.38
C SER A 29 5.92 3.81 11.02
N MET A 30 7.10 3.24 10.81
CA MET A 30 7.44 2.50 9.60
C MET A 30 7.86 1.09 9.96
N ARG A 31 7.57 0.14 9.07
CA ARG A 31 7.95 -1.25 9.23
C ARG A 31 8.73 -1.72 8.00
N GLN A 32 9.79 -2.49 8.21
CA GLN A 32 10.70 -2.92 7.14
C GLN A 32 10.37 -4.33 6.60
N ASP A 33 9.58 -5.12 7.34
CA ASP A 33 9.29 -6.53 7.05
C ASP A 33 8.00 -6.73 6.23
N HIS A 34 7.90 -6.08 5.06
CA HIS A 34 6.71 -6.14 4.18
C HIS A 34 6.12 -7.55 4.03
N ALA A 35 6.96 -8.56 3.83
CA ALA A 35 6.55 -9.96 3.70
C ALA A 35 5.79 -10.50 4.92
N ALA A 36 6.35 -10.30 6.12
CA ALA A 36 5.75 -10.81 7.36
C ALA A 36 4.44 -10.06 7.67
N PHE A 37 4.40 -8.76 7.41
CA PHE A 37 3.19 -7.95 7.57
C PHE A 37 2.05 -8.45 6.66
N TRP A 38 2.30 -8.61 5.36
CA TRP A 38 1.28 -9.07 4.42
C TRP A 38 0.84 -10.52 4.65
N CYS A 39 1.75 -11.41 5.08
CA CYS A 39 1.36 -12.75 5.56
C CYS A 39 0.43 -12.67 6.79
N GLY A 40 0.67 -11.72 7.70
CA GLY A 40 -0.20 -11.45 8.84
C GLY A 40 -1.60 -10.99 8.42
N ILE A 41 -1.68 -10.10 7.42
CA ILE A 41 -2.96 -9.67 6.82
C ILE A 41 -3.71 -10.86 6.22
N GLU A 42 -3.04 -11.69 5.42
CA GLU A 42 -3.65 -12.90 4.86
C GLU A 42 -4.21 -13.82 5.95
N HIS A 43 -3.45 -14.05 7.03
CA HIS A 43 -3.89 -14.90 8.13
C HIS A 43 -5.05 -14.31 8.93
N HIS A 44 -5.07 -12.98 9.11
CA HIS A 44 -6.12 -12.26 9.80
C HIS A 44 -7.48 -12.39 9.09
N HIS A 45 -7.47 -12.37 7.76
CA HIS A 45 -8.68 -12.51 6.94
C HIS A 45 -9.02 -13.98 6.63
N ARG A 46 -9.93 -14.54 7.44
CA ARG A 46 -10.26 -15.98 7.38
C ARG A 46 -11.15 -16.42 6.22
N ARG A 47 -11.82 -15.49 5.55
CA ARG A 47 -12.73 -15.80 4.44
C ARG A 47 -11.96 -15.90 3.14
N LYS A 48 -12.26 -16.93 2.34
CA LYS A 48 -11.64 -17.16 1.02
C LYS A 48 -11.87 -16.01 0.02
N ASP A 49 -12.92 -15.22 0.21
CA ASP A 49 -13.32 -14.10 -0.64
C ASP A 49 -13.12 -12.75 0.07
N ALA A 50 -12.28 -12.71 1.11
CA ALA A 50 -11.94 -11.47 1.79
C ALA A 50 -11.12 -10.57 0.85
N VAL A 51 -11.50 -9.29 0.79
CA VAL A 51 -10.65 -8.23 0.25
C VAL A 51 -9.62 -7.88 1.33
N LEU A 52 -8.34 -8.15 1.05
CA LEU A 52 -7.22 -7.93 1.99
C LEU A 52 -6.75 -6.47 2.01
N ALA A 53 -6.77 -5.86 0.83
CA ALA A 53 -6.30 -4.51 0.60
C ALA A 53 -6.98 -3.88 -0.62
N ARG A 54 -6.81 -2.57 -0.77
CA ARG A 54 -7.22 -1.79 -1.94
C ARG A 54 -6.02 -1.07 -2.48
N GLU A 55 -5.90 -1.05 -3.80
CA GLU A 55 -4.82 -0.34 -4.47
C GLU A 55 -5.33 0.99 -5.00
N VAL A 56 -4.54 2.04 -4.77
CA VAL A 56 -4.69 3.33 -5.45
C VAL A 56 -3.36 3.63 -6.13
N VAL A 57 -3.42 4.04 -7.40
CA VAL A 57 -2.26 4.50 -8.15
C VAL A 57 -2.37 6.00 -8.31
N VAL A 58 -1.33 6.72 -7.90
CA VAL A 58 -1.28 8.19 -8.01
C VAL A 58 -0.15 8.60 -8.94
N GLY A 59 -0.45 9.52 -9.87
CA GLY A 59 0.57 10.18 -10.68
C GLY A 59 1.33 11.21 -9.85
N LEU A 60 2.64 11.27 -10.02
CA LEU A 60 3.52 12.22 -9.36
C LEU A 60 3.93 13.31 -10.35
N PRO A 61 3.94 14.60 -9.96
CA PRO A 61 4.31 15.68 -10.87
C PRO A 61 5.70 15.49 -11.46
N ALA A 62 5.81 15.64 -12.78
CA ALA A 62 7.06 15.43 -13.50
C ALA A 62 8.07 16.57 -13.27
N GLU A 63 7.59 17.73 -12.82
CA GLU A 63 8.35 18.94 -12.52
C GLU A 63 9.15 18.81 -11.22
N LEU A 64 8.71 17.94 -10.30
CA LEU A 64 9.42 17.65 -9.06
C LEU A 64 10.64 16.76 -9.36
N ASP A 65 11.72 16.92 -8.60
CA ASP A 65 12.83 15.97 -8.64
C ASP A 65 12.47 14.65 -7.93
N GLN A 66 13.39 13.69 -7.94
CA GLN A 66 13.15 12.36 -7.36
C GLN A 66 12.83 12.43 -5.86
N ASP A 67 13.55 13.26 -5.10
CA ASP A 67 13.42 13.33 -3.64
C ASP A 67 12.09 14.00 -3.25
N ALA A 68 11.72 15.08 -3.94
CA ALA A 68 10.45 15.77 -3.73
C ALA A 68 9.24 14.90 -4.12
N ARG A 69 9.35 14.12 -5.20
CA ARG A 69 8.32 13.12 -5.56
C ARG A 69 8.18 12.05 -4.49
N ALA A 70 9.30 11.55 -3.96
CA ALA A 70 9.30 10.57 -2.90
C ALA A 70 8.65 11.13 -1.64
N GLU A 71 9.08 12.30 -1.19
CA GLU A 71 8.52 13.00 -0.02
C GLU A 71 7.01 13.22 -0.15
N LEU A 72 6.54 13.66 -1.34
CA LEU A 72 5.12 13.84 -1.61
C LEU A 72 4.34 12.53 -1.46
N ALA A 73 4.81 11.44 -2.05
CA ALA A 73 4.17 10.13 -1.95
C ALA A 73 4.11 9.64 -0.49
N TRP A 74 5.21 9.79 0.26
CA TRP A 74 5.27 9.39 1.67
C TRP A 74 4.33 10.20 2.55
N LYS A 75 4.29 11.53 2.37
CA LYS A 75 3.36 12.40 3.09
C LYS A 75 1.92 12.05 2.79
N PHE A 76 1.59 11.76 1.52
CA PHE A 76 0.26 11.36 1.12
C PHE A 76 -0.15 10.01 1.73
N ALA A 77 0.73 9.00 1.66
CA ALA A 77 0.52 7.71 2.28
C ALA A 77 0.36 7.82 3.81
N GLN A 78 1.17 8.65 4.48
CA GLN A 78 1.05 8.92 5.92
C GLN A 78 -0.28 9.59 6.27
N ALA A 79 -0.74 10.55 5.45
CA ALA A 79 -2.02 11.22 5.66
C ALA A 79 -3.19 10.22 5.57
N ILE A 80 -3.14 9.28 4.61
CA ILE A 80 -4.12 8.18 4.51
C ILE A 80 -4.04 7.29 5.75
N ALA A 81 -2.84 6.84 6.12
CA ALA A 81 -2.63 5.95 7.27
C ALA A 81 -3.20 6.57 8.55
N ASN A 82 -2.87 7.83 8.82
CA ASN A 82 -3.36 8.55 10.00
C ASN A 82 -4.86 8.79 9.97
N ARG A 83 -5.42 9.18 8.82
CA ARG A 83 -6.84 9.54 8.70
C ARG A 83 -7.75 8.33 8.86
N PHE A 84 -7.37 7.19 8.29
CA PHE A 84 -8.21 6.00 8.24
C PHE A 84 -7.76 4.90 9.22
N GLU A 85 -6.68 5.13 9.96
CA GLU A 85 -6.08 4.18 10.90
C GLU A 85 -5.79 2.84 10.22
N VAL A 86 -5.11 2.88 9.08
CA VAL A 86 -4.76 1.73 8.24
C VAL A 86 -3.27 1.75 7.94
N ALA A 87 -2.71 0.59 7.58
CA ALA A 87 -1.38 0.55 6.97
C ALA A 87 -1.48 0.81 5.45
N VAL A 88 -0.46 1.47 4.92
CA VAL A 88 -0.28 1.77 3.49
C VAL A 88 1.10 1.31 3.06
N ASP A 89 1.18 0.31 2.18
CA ASP A 89 2.42 -0.07 1.50
C ASP A 89 2.53 0.76 0.23
N CYS A 90 3.48 1.70 0.20
CA CYS A 90 3.64 2.65 -0.87
C CYS A 90 4.93 2.33 -1.65
N ALA A 91 4.80 2.11 -2.95
CA ALA A 91 5.91 1.81 -3.86
C ALA A 91 6.02 2.90 -4.93
N LEU A 92 7.19 3.50 -5.05
CA LEU A 92 7.51 4.52 -6.05
C LEU A 92 8.00 3.89 -7.34
N HIS A 93 7.44 4.31 -8.46
CA HIS A 93 7.78 3.79 -9.78
C HIS A 93 8.34 4.86 -10.72
N THR A 94 9.38 4.49 -11.45
CA THR A 94 9.79 5.21 -12.67
C THR A 94 8.80 4.92 -13.80
N PRO A 95 8.71 5.83 -14.79
CA PRO A 95 8.07 5.54 -16.07
C PRO A 95 8.53 4.20 -16.67
N SER A 96 7.61 3.49 -17.32
CA SER A 96 7.95 2.26 -18.06
C SER A 96 8.87 2.60 -19.24
N LYS A 97 9.82 1.70 -19.55
CA LYS A 97 10.77 1.87 -20.66
C LYS A 97 10.18 1.59 -22.05
N LYS A 98 8.99 0.96 -22.13
CA LYS A 98 8.31 0.63 -23.39
C LYS A 98 7.05 1.47 -23.52
N ASP A 99 6.95 2.23 -24.61
CA ASP A 99 5.76 2.93 -25.11
C ASP A 99 4.91 3.66 -24.05
N SER A 100 5.59 4.24 -23.04
CA SER A 100 4.99 5.01 -21.95
C SER A 100 5.53 6.42 -21.97
N ASP A 101 4.71 7.39 -21.56
CA ASP A 101 5.14 8.76 -21.33
C ASP A 101 6.32 8.75 -20.33
N PRO A 102 7.50 9.30 -20.68
CA PRO A 102 8.67 9.35 -19.80
C PRO A 102 8.49 10.27 -18.60
N ARG A 103 7.37 10.98 -18.50
CA ARG A 103 6.98 11.81 -17.36
C ARG A 103 6.10 11.06 -16.35
N ASN A 104 5.65 9.85 -16.67
CA ASN A 104 4.71 9.09 -15.85
C ASN A 104 5.38 8.43 -14.61
N PHE A 105 5.90 9.26 -13.71
CA PHE A 105 6.24 8.84 -12.36
C PHE A 105 4.95 8.61 -11.57
N HIS A 106 4.87 7.50 -10.86
CA HIS A 106 3.66 7.15 -10.11
C HIS A 106 4.00 6.38 -8.84
N ALA A 107 3.07 6.37 -7.90
CA ALA A 107 3.15 5.55 -6.70
C ALA A 107 1.96 4.58 -6.65
N HIS A 108 2.25 3.32 -6.36
CA HIS A 108 1.24 2.33 -5.98
C HIS A 108 1.07 2.37 -4.47
N LEU A 109 -0.14 2.59 -3.98
CA LEU A 109 -0.49 2.58 -2.56
C LEU A 109 -1.42 1.41 -2.30
N LEU A 110 -0.90 0.36 -1.65
CA LEU A 110 -1.69 -0.78 -1.21
C LEU A 110 -2.14 -0.55 0.24
N ILE A 111 -3.44 -0.27 0.40
CA ILE A 111 -4.07 0.14 1.65
C ILE A 111 -4.80 -1.06 2.25
N THR A 112 -4.47 -1.40 3.49
CA THR A 112 -5.11 -2.52 4.21
C THR A 112 -6.64 -2.35 4.33
N ALA A 113 -7.37 -3.47 4.28
CA ALA A 113 -8.83 -3.47 4.40
C ALA A 113 -9.32 -3.51 5.86
N CYS A 114 -8.41 -3.62 6.82
CA CYS A 114 -8.63 -3.55 8.25
C CYS A 114 -7.83 -2.40 8.86
N HIS A 115 -8.22 -2.01 10.08
CA HIS A 115 -7.47 -1.05 10.87
C HIS A 115 -6.12 -1.63 11.29
N VAL A 116 -5.12 -0.76 11.42
CA VAL A 116 -3.79 -1.12 11.89
C VAL A 116 -3.34 -0.05 12.89
N ASP A 117 -2.85 -0.45 14.06
CA ASP A 117 -2.33 0.51 15.04
C ASP A 117 -0.85 0.88 14.77
N PRO A 118 -0.27 1.88 15.46
CA PRO A 118 1.14 2.24 15.27
C PRO A 118 2.15 1.13 15.56
N SER A 119 1.77 0.12 16.36
CA SER A 119 2.59 -1.07 16.63
C SER A 119 2.43 -2.16 15.57
N GLY A 120 1.56 -1.97 14.58
CA GLY A 120 1.29 -2.91 13.50
C GLY A 120 0.29 -4.01 13.86
N ASN A 121 -0.46 -3.88 14.97
CA ASN A 121 -1.51 -4.83 15.31
C ASN A 121 -2.73 -4.64 14.42
N LEU A 122 -3.35 -5.76 14.02
CA LEU A 122 -4.46 -5.79 13.07
C LEU A 122 -5.81 -5.73 13.80
N GLY A 123 -6.65 -4.78 13.40
CA GLY A 123 -7.96 -4.50 13.99
C GLY A 123 -9.14 -4.94 13.14
N LYS A 124 -10.31 -4.32 13.36
CA LYS A 124 -11.54 -4.61 12.60
C LYS A 124 -11.46 -4.07 11.17
N LYS A 125 -12.42 -4.46 10.32
CA LYS A 125 -12.57 -3.94 8.97
C LYS A 125 -12.66 -2.40 8.96
N ALA A 126 -11.88 -1.75 8.10
CA ALA A 126 -11.93 -0.31 7.88
C ALA A 126 -13.13 0.05 6.98
N LEU A 127 -14.27 0.37 7.61
CA LEU A 127 -15.55 0.56 6.92
C LEU A 127 -15.58 1.80 6.02
N ALA A 128 -14.87 2.87 6.41
CA ALA A 128 -14.80 4.11 5.65
C ALA A 128 -14.14 3.95 4.27
N LEU A 129 -13.36 2.87 4.08
CA LEU A 129 -12.71 2.54 2.81
C LEU A 129 -13.43 1.40 2.08
N ASP A 130 -14.54 0.89 2.61
CA ASP A 130 -15.27 -0.21 2.01
C ASP A 130 -16.38 0.27 1.06
N PRO A 131 -16.23 0.13 -0.27
CA PRO A 131 -17.19 0.69 -1.22
C PRO A 131 -18.59 0.07 -1.10
N ILE A 132 -18.69 -1.19 -0.65
CA ILE A 132 -19.99 -1.83 -0.40
C ILE A 132 -20.66 -1.21 0.82
N HIS A 133 -19.89 -0.93 1.88
CA HIS A 133 -20.40 -0.27 3.07
C HIS A 133 -20.78 1.19 2.78
N CYS A 134 -19.90 1.97 2.14
CA CYS A 134 -20.15 3.36 1.79
C CYS A 134 -21.42 3.49 0.93
N ARG A 135 -21.56 2.66 -0.11
CA ARG A 135 -22.77 2.64 -0.96
C ARG A 135 -24.05 2.36 -0.16
N ARG A 136 -24.00 1.43 0.81
CA ARG A 136 -25.15 1.11 1.68
C ARG A 136 -25.46 2.22 2.67
N ALA A 137 -24.45 3.00 3.07
CA ALA A 137 -24.57 4.15 3.94
C ALA A 137 -24.97 5.45 3.21
N GLY A 138 -25.03 5.44 1.87
CA GLY A 138 -25.34 6.63 1.06
C GLY A 138 -24.18 7.63 0.95
N LEU A 139 -22.94 7.16 1.08
CA LEU A 139 -21.69 7.93 0.95
C LEU A 139 -21.02 7.69 -0.40
#